data_AF-A0A2H9TLF9-F1
#
_entry.id   AF-A0A2H9TLF9-F1
#
_cell.length_a   1.000
_cell.length_b   1.000
_cell.length_c   1.000
_cell.angle_alpha   90.00
_cell.angle_beta   90.00
_cell.angle_gamma   90.00
#
_symmetry.space_group_name_H-M   'P 1'
#
loop_
_entity.id
_entity.type
_entity.pdbx_description
1 polymer ?
#
loop_
_entity_poly.entity_id
_entity_poly.type
_entity_poly.pdbx_seq_one_letter_code
_entity_poly.pdbx_strand_id
1 'polypeptide(L)'
;MHSIFSYPYFCRLRQCVSDYRSGHQRAIRPLLNALKYSMSFPVAYLSFVLLHPVTDPALRILWLLFVSVSTMYSIIWDVVVDWDLGHVNSKHRMLLRSQLVFKHPHTYYIAIIINTLCRLVWLLRIACTASYSKEHWLLCMIEASSAVFIFQLVETGRRFLWLVFRMEAFHVQQ
;
A
#
# COMPACT_ATOMS: atom_id res chain seq x y z
N MET A 1 2.04 22.47 2.89
CA MET A 1 1.33 21.33 3.52
C MET A 1 1.69 19.96 2.91
N HIS A 2 2.17 19.86 1.67
CA HIS A 2 2.49 18.55 1.04
C HIS A 2 3.70 17.81 1.64
N SER A 3 4.69 18.53 2.20
CA SER A 3 5.88 17.94 2.82
C SER A 3 5.57 17.06 4.05
N ILE A 4 4.42 17.29 4.71
CA ILE A 4 4.00 16.52 5.89
C ILE A 4 3.55 15.12 5.49
N PHE A 5 2.90 14.96 4.32
CA PHE A 5 2.41 13.66 3.85
C PHE A 5 3.53 12.73 3.37
N SER A 6 4.67 13.28 2.93
CA SER A 6 5.84 12.50 2.49
C SER A 6 6.72 12.02 3.64
N TYR A 7 6.60 12.63 4.83
CA TYR A 7 7.46 12.37 5.98
C TYR A 7 7.43 10.90 6.46
N PRO A 8 6.26 10.23 6.58
CA PRO A 8 6.21 8.82 6.98
C PRO A 8 6.94 7.88 6.00
N TYR A 9 6.86 8.17 4.70
CA TYR A 9 7.53 7.39 3.65
C TYR A 9 9.05 7.53 3.74
N PHE A 10 9.53 8.75 3.99
CA PHE A 10 10.95 9.01 4.19
C PHE A 10 11.51 8.30 5.44
N CYS A 11 10.79 8.36 6.57
CA CYS A 11 11.16 7.65 7.78
C CYS A 11 11.26 6.14 7.56
N ARG A 12 10.27 5.54 6.87
CA ARG A 12 10.33 4.12 6.51
C ARG A 12 11.47 3.78 5.56
N LEU A 13 11.78 4.63 4.59
CA LEU A 13 12.91 4.42 3.70
C LEU A 13 14.22 4.39 4.48
N ARG A 14 14.42 5.32 5.42
CA ARG A 14 15.60 5.34 6.29
C ARG A 14 15.70 4.10 7.16
N GLN A 15 14.59 3.65 7.74
CA GLN A 15 14.52 2.39 8.49
C GLN A 15 14.96 1.21 7.63
N CYS A 16 14.44 1.11 6.40
CA CYS A 16 14.80 0.02 5.48
C CYS A 16 16.30 0.03 5.12
N VAL A 17 16.89 1.21 4.89
CA VAL A 17 18.33 1.36 4.61
C VAL A 17 19.17 1.01 5.85
N SER A 18 18.72 1.40 7.04
CA SER A 18 19.38 1.04 8.29
C SER A 18 19.37 -0.48 8.49
N ASP A 19 18.21 -1.12 8.34
CA ASP A 19 18.05 -2.57 8.48
C ASP A 19 18.91 -3.35 7.48
N TYR A 20 19.05 -2.85 6.25
CA TYR A 20 19.95 -3.41 5.25
C TYR A 20 21.42 -3.35 5.69
N ARG A 21 21.85 -2.21 6.25
CA ARG A 21 23.23 -2.02 6.74
C ARG A 21 23.55 -2.85 7.99
N SER A 22 22.54 -3.14 8.81
CA SER A 22 22.70 -3.92 10.05
C SER A 22 22.84 -5.43 9.84
N GLY A 23 22.78 -5.94 8.60
CA GLY A 23 23.10 -7.33 8.26
C GLY A 23 22.16 -8.41 8.83
N HIS A 24 21.02 -8.03 9.43
CA HIS A 24 20.05 -9.00 9.96
C HIS A 24 19.31 -9.75 8.83
N GLN A 25 19.04 -11.04 9.08
CA GLN A 25 18.70 -12.04 8.08
C GLN A 25 17.57 -11.65 7.09
N ARG A 26 17.77 -12.05 5.82
CA ARG A 26 17.04 -11.67 4.57
C ARG A 26 17.40 -10.28 4.02
N ALA A 27 18.65 -10.11 3.62
CA ALA A 27 19.21 -8.87 3.04
C ALA A 27 18.38 -8.23 1.90
N ILE A 28 17.61 -9.02 1.15
CA ILE A 28 16.79 -8.49 0.03
C ILE A 28 15.47 -7.85 0.49
N ARG A 29 14.87 -8.27 1.61
CA ARG A 29 13.55 -7.80 2.01
C ARG A 29 13.55 -6.31 2.39
N PRO A 30 14.50 -5.79 3.19
CA PRO A 30 14.59 -4.36 3.46
C PRO A 30 14.77 -3.54 2.17
N LEU A 31 15.56 -4.03 1.21
CA LEU A 31 15.79 -3.37 -0.07
C LEU A 31 14.52 -3.30 -0.93
N LEU A 32 13.77 -4.40 -1.03
CA LEU A 32 12.50 -4.43 -1.75
C LEU A 32 11.46 -3.51 -1.07
N ASN A 33 11.45 -3.44 0.26
CA ASN A 33 10.58 -2.51 0.99
C ASN A 33 11.00 -1.05 0.77
N ALA A 34 12.31 -0.76 0.68
CA ALA A 34 12.82 0.56 0.33
C ALA A 34 12.34 0.98 -1.07
N LEU A 35 12.41 0.06 -2.05
CA LEU A 35 11.90 0.28 -3.40
C LEU A 35 10.39 0.58 -3.41
N LYS A 36 9.59 -0.16 -2.62
CA LYS A 36 8.14 0.11 -2.46
C LYS A 36 7.88 1.57 -2.09
N TYR A 37 8.61 2.10 -1.12
CA TYR A 37 8.40 3.46 -0.64
C TYR A 37 9.01 4.51 -1.56
N SER A 38 10.13 4.21 -2.24
CA SER A 38 10.72 5.15 -3.19
C SER A 38 9.80 5.43 -4.39
N MET A 39 9.01 4.44 -4.82
CA MET A 39 8.02 4.59 -5.89
C MET A 39 6.91 5.61 -5.58
N SER A 40 6.77 6.04 -4.32
CA SER A 40 5.81 7.08 -3.94
C SER A 40 6.30 8.50 -4.24
N PHE A 41 7.62 8.73 -4.36
CA PHE A 41 8.16 10.08 -4.63
C PHE A 41 7.83 10.61 -6.02
N PRO A 42 8.03 9.84 -7.13
CA PRO A 42 7.65 10.31 -8.46
C PRO A 42 6.15 10.58 -8.59
N VAL A 43 5.32 9.73 -7.96
CA VAL A 43 3.86 9.92 -7.91
C VAL A 43 3.51 11.24 -7.22
N ALA A 44 4.06 11.51 -6.05
CA ALA A 44 3.79 12.74 -5.30
C ALA A 44 4.27 14.00 -6.05
N TYR A 45 5.46 13.93 -6.66
CA TYR A 45 6.01 15.04 -7.44
C TYR A 45 5.16 15.35 -8.67
N LEU A 46 4.86 14.33 -9.48
CA LEU A 46 4.05 14.50 -10.68
C LEU A 46 2.60 14.89 -10.34
N SER A 47 2.02 14.36 -9.25
CA SER A 47 0.73 14.84 -8.73
C SER A 47 0.73 16.34 -8.46
N PHE A 48 1.81 16.89 -7.91
CA PHE A 48 1.94 18.33 -7.66
C PHE A 48 2.06 19.13 -8.97
N VAL A 49 2.90 18.67 -9.90
CA VAL A 49 3.08 19.33 -11.21
C VAL A 49 1.76 19.38 -11.98
N LEU A 50 0.97 18.30 -11.93
CA LEU A 50 -0.34 18.21 -12.60
C LEU A 50 -1.44 19.10 -12.01
N LEU A 51 -1.21 19.75 -10.86
CA LEU A 51 -2.14 20.76 -10.32
C LEU A 51 -2.05 22.09 -11.08
N HIS A 52 -1.03 22.27 -11.93
CA HIS A 52 -0.81 23.52 -12.65
C HIS A 52 -1.50 23.46 -14.02
N PRO A 53 -2.21 24.52 -14.46
CA PRO A 53 -3.15 24.47 -15.60
C PRO A 53 -2.51 24.28 -16.99
N VAL A 54 -1.18 24.24 -17.10
CA VAL A 54 -0.44 24.03 -18.35
C VAL A 54 0.41 22.78 -18.23
N THR A 55 -0.23 21.61 -18.31
CA THR A 55 0.49 20.32 -18.21
C THR A 55 0.32 19.50 -19.47
N ASP A 56 1.46 19.13 -20.05
CA ASP A 56 1.61 18.24 -21.19
C ASP A 56 0.89 16.89 -20.97
N PRO A 57 0.04 16.42 -21.91
CA PRO A 57 -0.54 15.07 -21.88
C PRO A 57 0.48 13.95 -21.59
N ALA A 58 1.73 14.10 -22.03
CA ALA A 58 2.80 13.15 -21.76
C ALA A 58 3.12 13.02 -20.26
N LEU A 59 3.10 14.13 -19.50
CA LEU A 59 3.29 14.10 -18.05
C LEU A 59 2.14 13.38 -17.34
N ARG A 60 0.92 13.50 -17.86
CA ARG A 60 -0.26 12.80 -17.33
C ARG A 60 -0.18 11.29 -17.56
N ILE A 61 0.27 10.87 -18.74
CA ILE A 61 0.52 9.45 -19.05
C ILE A 61 1.64 8.91 -18.14
N LEU A 62 2.74 9.64 -18.00
CA LEU A 62 3.85 9.26 -17.13
C LEU A 62 3.41 9.10 -15.67
N TRP A 63 2.59 10.02 -15.17
CA TRP A 63 2.00 9.94 -13.83
C TRP A 63 1.13 8.70 -13.66
N LEU A 64 0.22 8.41 -14.61
CA LEU A 64 -0.62 7.20 -14.59
C LEU A 64 0.22 5.91 -14.57
N LEU A 65 1.32 5.87 -15.31
CA LEU A 65 2.26 4.75 -15.29
C LEU A 65 2.87 4.56 -13.90
N PHE A 66 3.40 5.63 -13.30
CA PHE A 66 3.99 5.55 -11.95
C PHE A 66 2.97 5.15 -10.88
N VAL A 67 1.74 5.70 -10.93
CA VAL A 67 0.65 5.31 -10.03
C VAL A 67 0.31 3.83 -10.19
N SER A 68 0.20 3.35 -11.44
CA SER A 68 -0.15 1.96 -11.74
C SER A 68 0.90 0.99 -11.23
N VAL A 69 2.19 1.26 -11.52
CA VAL A 69 3.30 0.41 -11.07
C VAL A 69 3.39 0.42 -9.53
N SER A 70 3.31 1.59 -8.90
CA SER A 70 3.35 1.72 -7.43
C SER A 70 2.22 0.94 -6.76
N THR A 71 1.02 0.99 -7.33
CA THR A 71 -0.16 0.26 -6.86
C THR A 71 -0.01 -1.24 -7.05
N MET A 72 0.43 -1.69 -8.23
CA MET A 72 0.59 -3.12 -8.50
C MET A 72 1.66 -3.73 -7.59
N TYR A 73 2.82 -3.07 -7.46
CA TYR A 73 3.86 -3.47 -6.51
C TYR A 73 3.31 -3.57 -5.08
N SER A 74 2.52 -2.58 -4.69
CA SER A 74 1.87 -2.51 -3.39
C SER A 74 0.92 -3.68 -3.12
N ILE A 75 0.07 -4.05 -4.08
CA ILE A 75 -0.87 -5.16 -3.97
C ILE A 75 -0.12 -6.49 -3.90
N ILE A 76 0.87 -6.68 -4.78
CA ILE A 76 1.71 -7.89 -4.78
C ILE A 76 2.40 -8.05 -3.42
N TRP A 77 2.98 -6.96 -2.89
CA TRP A 77 3.61 -6.99 -1.58
C TRP A 77 2.63 -7.39 -0.48
N ASP A 78 1.46 -6.77 -0.45
CA ASP A 78 0.45 -7.04 0.56
C ASP A 78 0.09 -8.55 0.51
N VAL A 79 -0.22 -9.10 -0.66
CA VAL A 79 -0.63 -10.52 -0.83
C VAL A 79 0.52 -11.50 -0.56
N VAL A 80 1.69 -11.30 -1.18
CA VAL A 80 2.77 -12.29 -1.17
C VAL A 80 3.64 -12.16 0.08
N VAL A 81 4.04 -10.94 0.43
CA VAL A 81 5.04 -10.71 1.49
C VAL A 81 4.40 -10.53 2.85
N ASP A 82 3.29 -9.78 2.91
CA ASP A 82 2.65 -9.42 4.17
C ASP A 82 1.67 -10.51 4.64
N TRP A 83 0.92 -11.13 3.73
CA TRP A 83 0.03 -12.27 4.01
C TRP A 83 0.70 -13.65 3.86
N ASP A 84 1.96 -13.68 3.39
CA ASP A 84 2.74 -14.91 3.22
C ASP A 84 2.02 -15.97 2.35
N LEU A 85 1.38 -15.52 1.26
CA LEU A 85 0.77 -16.37 0.25
C LEU A 85 1.81 -16.75 -0.82
N GLY A 86 1.75 -17.99 -1.30
CA GLY A 86 2.66 -18.48 -2.35
C GLY A 86 3.33 -19.82 -2.03
N HIS A 87 2.92 -20.48 -0.95
CA HIS A 87 3.41 -21.81 -0.57
C HIS A 87 2.82 -22.89 -1.48
N VAL A 88 3.54 -23.24 -2.56
CA VAL A 88 3.15 -24.24 -3.57
C VAL A 88 2.83 -25.62 -2.97
N ASN A 89 3.51 -25.98 -1.87
CA ASN A 89 3.32 -27.24 -1.16
C ASN A 89 2.40 -27.13 0.06
N SER A 90 1.47 -26.17 0.06
CA SER A 90 0.56 -26.00 1.19
C SER A 90 -0.54 -27.07 1.26
N LYS A 91 -0.93 -27.42 2.49
CA LYS A 91 -2.14 -28.20 2.78
C LYS A 91 -3.45 -27.46 2.49
N HIS A 92 -3.42 -26.12 2.41
CA HIS A 92 -4.61 -25.28 2.23
C HIS A 92 -4.70 -24.78 0.78
N ARG A 93 -5.94 -24.56 0.29
CA ARG A 93 -6.18 -23.96 -1.04
C ARG A 93 -5.52 -22.58 -1.16
N MET A 94 -5.30 -22.10 -2.38
CA MET A 94 -4.74 -20.76 -2.63
C MET A 94 -3.38 -20.45 -1.97
N LEU A 95 -2.54 -21.47 -1.74
CA LEU A 95 -1.13 -21.30 -1.35
C LEU A 95 -0.90 -20.62 0.01
N LEU A 96 -1.88 -20.66 0.92
CA LEU A 96 -1.75 -20.16 2.31
C LEU A 96 -0.76 -21.02 3.09
N ARG A 97 0.01 -20.49 4.04
CA ARG A 97 0.93 -21.32 4.85
C ARG A 97 0.23 -22.49 5.57
N SER A 98 0.92 -23.61 5.76
CA SER A 98 0.34 -24.85 6.30
C SER A 98 0.01 -24.79 7.80
N GLN A 99 0.76 -24.01 8.58
CA GLN A 99 0.52 -23.81 10.01
C GLN A 99 -0.17 -22.47 10.24
N LEU A 100 -1.31 -22.51 10.94
CA LEU A 100 -2.16 -21.36 11.24
C LEU A 100 -2.57 -21.45 12.70
N VAL A 101 -2.50 -20.34 13.44
CA VAL A 101 -3.04 -20.30 14.83
C VAL A 101 -4.57 -20.23 14.80
N PHE A 102 -5.14 -19.47 13.86
CA PHE A 102 -6.59 -19.50 13.67
C PHE A 102 -6.99 -20.79 12.96
N LYS A 103 -7.83 -21.60 13.61
CA LYS A 103 -8.25 -22.92 13.13
C LYS A 103 -8.94 -22.88 11.75
N HIS A 104 -9.54 -21.75 11.38
CA HIS A 104 -10.32 -21.61 10.16
C HIS A 104 -9.55 -20.80 9.10
N PRO A 105 -9.12 -21.42 7.98
CA PRO A 105 -8.38 -20.74 6.92
C PRO A 105 -9.20 -19.64 6.22
N HIS A 106 -10.54 -19.74 6.26
CA HIS A 106 -11.45 -18.70 5.73
C HIS A 106 -11.24 -17.33 6.36
N THR A 107 -10.86 -17.27 7.63
CA THR A 107 -10.59 -16.01 8.33
C THR A 107 -9.44 -15.24 7.66
N TYR A 108 -8.43 -15.96 7.14
CA TYR A 108 -7.33 -15.34 6.40
C TYR A 108 -7.78 -14.81 5.05
N TYR A 109 -8.53 -15.60 4.26
CA TYR A 109 -9.01 -15.14 2.95
C TYR A 109 -9.92 -13.92 3.06
N ILE A 110 -10.83 -13.91 4.04
CA ILE A 110 -11.68 -12.75 4.30
C ILE A 110 -10.82 -11.53 4.66
N ALA A 111 -9.81 -11.70 5.53
CA ALA A 111 -8.93 -10.61 5.92
C ALA A 111 -8.08 -10.07 4.75
N ILE A 112 -7.60 -10.96 3.86
CA ILE A 112 -6.88 -10.58 2.63
C ILE A 112 -7.79 -9.79 1.68
N ILE A 113 -9.04 -10.24 1.49
CA ILE A 113 -10.04 -9.55 0.66
C ILE A 113 -10.32 -8.17 1.24
N ILE A 114 -10.62 -8.08 2.54
CA ILE A 114 -10.85 -6.80 3.23
C ILE A 114 -9.64 -5.88 3.09
N ASN A 115 -8.43 -6.39 3.32
CA ASN A 115 -7.20 -5.60 3.16
C ASN A 115 -7.03 -5.06 1.74
N THR A 116 -7.35 -5.87 0.73
CA THR A 116 -7.25 -5.49 -0.68
C THR A 116 -8.31 -4.44 -1.04
N LEU A 117 -9.57 -4.63 -0.63
CA LEU A 117 -10.64 -3.66 -0.85
C LEU A 117 -10.33 -2.31 -0.17
N CYS A 118 -9.87 -2.33 1.08
CA CYS A 118 -9.44 -1.11 1.78
C CYS A 118 -8.24 -0.44 1.09
N ARG A 119 -7.37 -1.20 0.40
CA ARG A 119 -6.25 -0.63 -0.40
C ARG A 119 -6.77 0.07 -1.66
N LEU A 120 -7.83 -0.44 -2.30
CA LEU A 120 -8.43 0.21 -3.48
C LEU A 120 -9.02 1.59 -3.14
N VAL A 121 -9.41 1.82 -1.88
CA VAL A 121 -9.87 3.14 -1.42
C VAL A 121 -8.79 4.22 -1.64
N TRP A 122 -7.50 3.87 -1.53
CA TRP A 122 -6.41 4.79 -1.86
C TRP A 122 -6.33 5.13 -3.35
N LEU A 123 -6.67 4.19 -4.23
CA LEU A 123 -6.74 4.46 -5.67
C LEU A 123 -7.85 5.45 -6.00
N LEU A 124 -8.99 5.38 -5.30
CA LEU A 124 -10.07 6.35 -5.46
C LEU A 124 -9.58 7.77 -5.13
N ARG A 125 -8.81 7.93 -4.06
CA ARG A 125 -8.21 9.22 -3.67
C ARG A 125 -7.29 9.78 -4.76
N ILE A 126 -6.45 8.93 -5.33
CA ILE A 126 -5.52 9.30 -6.41
C ILE A 126 -6.29 9.64 -7.70
N ALA A 127 -7.33 8.88 -8.03
CA ALA A 127 -8.21 9.13 -9.18
C ALA A 127 -8.95 10.47 -9.06
N CYS A 128 -9.36 10.87 -7.85
CA CYS A 128 -9.94 12.20 -7.61
C CYS A 128 -8.93 13.32 -7.91
N THR A 129 -7.67 13.18 -7.48
CA THR A 129 -6.61 14.15 -7.80
C THR A 129 -6.32 14.22 -9.30
N ALA A 130 -6.45 13.10 -10.03
CA ALA A 130 -6.28 13.07 -11.49
C ALA A 130 -7.39 13.85 -12.21
N SER A 131 -8.63 13.67 -11.75
CA SER A 131 -9.83 14.25 -12.35
C SER A 131 -10.08 15.64 -11.78
N TYR A 132 -9.18 16.57 -12.09
CA TYR A 132 -9.39 18.00 -11.87
C TYR A 132 -10.38 18.56 -12.93
N SER A 133 -11.58 17.99 -12.98
CA SER A 133 -12.72 18.55 -13.72
C SER A 133 -13.84 18.80 -12.72
N LYS A 134 -14.29 20.06 -12.66
CA LYS A 134 -15.37 20.53 -11.76
C LYS A 134 -16.70 19.79 -11.96
N GLU A 135 -16.85 18.99 -13.01
CA GLU A 135 -18.07 18.25 -13.32
C GLU A 135 -18.27 16.96 -12.49
N HIS A 136 -17.21 16.40 -11.89
CA HIS A 136 -17.32 15.20 -11.04
C HIS A 136 -17.44 15.56 -9.56
N TRP A 137 -18.59 16.12 -9.18
CA TRP A 137 -18.88 16.58 -7.80
C TRP A 137 -18.70 15.48 -6.73
N LEU A 138 -19.04 14.22 -7.05
CA LEU A 138 -18.91 13.08 -6.12
C LEU A 138 -17.45 12.76 -5.77
N LEU A 139 -16.53 12.94 -6.73
CA LEU A 139 -15.08 12.75 -6.55
C LEU A 139 -14.44 13.95 -5.82
N CYS A 140 -15.04 15.14 -5.92
CA CYS A 140 -14.59 16.35 -5.24
C CYS A 140 -15.02 16.38 -3.74
N MET A 141 -16.18 15.79 -3.39
CA MET A 141 -16.61 15.65 -1.98
C MET A 141 -15.67 14.79 -1.13
N ILE A 142 -14.86 13.94 -1.77
CA ILE A 142 -13.83 13.10 -1.13
C ILE A 142 -12.62 13.93 -0.63
N GLU A 143 -12.43 15.18 -1.09
CA GLU A 143 -11.46 16.12 -0.53
C GLU A 143 -12.00 16.95 0.64
N ALA A 144 -13.29 16.82 0.99
CA ALA A 144 -13.82 17.44 2.19
C ALA A 144 -13.06 16.90 3.42
N SER A 145 -12.78 17.77 4.40
CA SER A 145 -12.00 17.46 5.60
C SER A 145 -12.50 16.20 6.34
N SER A 146 -13.82 15.94 6.29
CA SER A 146 -14.47 14.75 6.85
C SER A 146 -14.15 13.45 6.11
N ALA A 147 -14.03 13.47 4.78
CA ALA A 147 -13.68 12.30 3.99
C ALA A 147 -12.22 11.88 4.23
N VAL A 148 -11.30 12.86 4.37
CA VAL A 148 -9.90 12.60 4.75
C VAL A 148 -9.82 11.83 6.06
N PHE A 149 -10.58 12.22 7.08
CA PHE A 149 -10.64 11.52 8.37
C PHE A 149 -11.10 10.06 8.20
N ILE A 150 -12.17 9.83 7.45
CA ILE A 150 -12.69 8.48 7.18
C ILE A 150 -11.62 7.62 6.49
N PHE A 151 -10.89 8.16 5.51
CA PHE A 151 -9.80 7.42 4.85
C PHE A 151 -8.69 7.03 5.82
N GLN A 152 -8.35 7.91 6.77
CA GLN A 152 -7.33 7.58 7.76
C GLN A 152 -7.83 6.58 8.79
N LEU A 153 -9.12 6.59 9.16
CA LEU A 153 -9.71 5.52 9.96
C LEU A 153 -9.66 4.17 9.23
N VAL A 154 -10.03 4.14 7.95
CA VAL A 154 -9.98 2.93 7.12
C VAL A 154 -8.55 2.39 7.02
N GLU A 155 -7.56 3.25 6.75
CA GLU A 155 -6.15 2.84 6.70
C GLU A 155 -5.65 2.35 8.07
N THR A 156 -6.07 2.99 9.16
CA THR A 156 -5.70 2.58 10.52
C THR A 156 -6.29 1.21 10.85
N GLY A 157 -7.58 0.99 10.59
CA GLY A 157 -8.24 -0.31 10.78
C GLY A 157 -7.61 -1.41 9.94
N ARG A 158 -7.27 -1.12 8.68
CA ARG A 158 -6.56 -2.04 7.80
C ARG A 158 -5.19 -2.45 8.36
N ARG A 159 -4.41 -1.49 8.89
CA ARG A 159 -3.11 -1.74 9.53
C ARG A 159 -3.24 -2.57 10.80
N PHE A 160 -4.26 -2.30 11.60
CA PHE A 160 -4.55 -3.08 12.80
C PHE A 160 -4.89 -4.54 12.46
N LEU A 161 -5.76 -4.76 11.48
CA LEU A 161 -6.08 -6.09 10.96
C LEU A 161 -4.81 -6.84 10.57
N TRP A 162 -3.97 -6.23 9.73
CA TRP A 162 -2.70 -6.83 9.33
C TRP A 162 -1.75 -7.11 10.51
N LEU A 163 -1.66 -6.21 11.49
CA LEU A 163 -0.79 -6.38 12.65
C LEU A 163 -1.17 -7.64 13.45
N VAL A 164 -2.47 -7.89 13.65
CA VAL A 164 -2.97 -9.09 14.35
C VAL A 164 -2.49 -10.37 13.66
N PHE A 165 -2.68 -10.48 12.35
CA PHE A 165 -2.24 -11.66 11.59
C PHE A 165 -0.72 -11.77 11.46
N ARG A 166 0.00 -10.63 11.46
CA ARG A 166 1.46 -10.63 11.42
C ARG A 166 2.06 -11.11 12.73
N MET A 167 1.51 -10.65 13.86
CA MET A 167 1.92 -11.16 15.17
C MET A 167 1.71 -12.66 15.23
N GLU A 168 0.56 -13.14 14.76
CA GLU A 168 0.28 -14.56 14.69
C GLU A 168 1.26 -15.32 13.79
N ALA A 169 1.57 -14.81 12.59
CA ALA A 169 2.57 -15.40 11.70
C ALA A 169 3.96 -15.51 12.35
N PHE A 170 4.34 -14.51 13.16
CA PHE A 170 5.60 -14.56 13.91
C PHE A 170 5.61 -15.69 14.95
N HIS A 171 4.52 -15.89 15.68
CA HIS A 171 4.42 -16.99 16.66
C HIS A 171 4.49 -18.37 16.00
N VAL A 172 4.02 -18.52 14.76
CA VAL A 172 4.09 -19.79 14.01
C VAL A 172 5.50 -20.06 13.46
N GLN A 173 6.28 -19.02 13.21
CA GLN A 173 7.62 -19.12 12.62
C GLN A 173 8.75 -19.23 13.66
N GLN A 174 8.42 -19.13 14.95
CA GLN A 174 9.33 -19.41 16.08
C GLN A 174 9.37 -20.91 16.40
#